data_AF-R3X7I5-F1
#
_entry.id   AF-R3X7I5-F1
#
_cell.length_a   1.000
_cell.length_b   1.000
_cell.length_c   1.000
_cell.angle_alpha   90.00
_cell.angle_beta   90.00
_cell.angle_gamma   90.00
#
_symmetry.space_group_name_H-M   'P 1'
#
loop_
_entity.id
_entity.type
_entity.pdbx_description
1 polymer ?
#
loop_
_entity_poly.entity_id
_entity_poly.type
_entity_poly.pdbx_seq_one_letter_code
_entity_poly.pdbx_strand_id
1 'polypeptide(L)'
;MKKLSLPFVAVAILAVAPASVFAAEESYDSNGVVQFMPGTDPTDPVDPTDPDPDKPVKPIDPTDPTGPKPGTDGPLSIDYASSFDFGLNKISNKTETYFARAQTYKEADGTVDPSKSTP
;
A
#
# COMPACT_ATOMS: atom_id res chain seq x y z
N MET A 1 80.40 55.11 36.47
CA MET A 1 80.15 54.64 37.85
C MET A 1 78.78 55.11 38.33
N LYS A 2 77.86 54.20 38.69
CA LYS A 2 76.84 54.34 39.77
C LYS A 2 75.82 53.18 39.68
N LYS A 3 75.98 52.22 40.60
CA LYS A 3 75.00 51.34 41.30
C LYS A 3 73.64 51.13 40.61
N LEU A 4 73.25 49.93 40.18
CA LEU A 4 72.91 48.73 40.98
C LEU A 4 71.74 48.95 41.96
N SER A 5 70.56 48.45 41.61
CA SER A 5 69.58 47.84 42.54
C SER A 5 68.49 47.10 41.75
N LEU A 6 68.39 45.78 41.93
CA LEU A 6 67.32 44.94 41.38
C LEU A 6 66.38 44.57 42.54
N PRO A 7 65.06 44.85 42.47
CA PRO A 7 64.09 44.21 43.33
C PRO A 7 63.27 43.15 42.56
N PHE A 8 63.37 41.93 43.06
CA PHE A 8 62.54 40.76 42.80
C PHE A 8 61.12 41.08 42.27
N VAL A 9 60.84 40.75 41.00
CA VAL A 9 59.47 40.66 40.48
C VAL A 9 59.00 39.23 40.70
N ALA A 10 58.10 39.02 41.66
CA ALA A 10 57.50 37.71 41.90
C ALA A 10 56.58 37.35 40.72
N VAL A 11 56.99 36.38 39.92
CA VAL A 11 56.16 35.85 38.82
C VAL A 11 55.07 34.98 39.43
N ALA A 12 53.85 35.51 39.53
CA ALA A 12 52.68 34.73 39.93
C ALA A 12 52.34 33.74 38.82
N ILE A 13 52.49 32.44 39.10
CA ILE A 13 52.07 31.37 38.19
C ILE A 13 50.55 31.29 38.22
N LEU A 14 49.91 31.75 37.14
CA LEU A 14 48.46 31.68 36.98
C LEU A 14 48.07 30.25 36.57
N ALA A 15 47.51 29.49 37.49
CA ALA A 15 47.03 28.13 37.21
C ALA A 15 45.79 28.17 36.31
N VAL A 16 45.95 27.80 35.05
CA VAL A 16 44.83 27.65 34.10
C VAL A 16 44.21 26.26 34.30
N ALA A 17 43.02 26.22 34.89
CA ALA A 17 42.21 25.00 34.92
C ALA A 17 41.64 24.72 33.51
N PRO A 18 41.58 23.46 33.05
CA PRO A 18 40.95 23.13 31.78
C PRO A 18 39.44 23.38 31.87
N ALA A 19 38.92 24.25 30.99
CA ALA A 19 37.48 24.43 30.86
C ALA A 19 36.87 23.22 30.14
N SER A 20 35.97 22.51 30.81
CA SER A 20 35.14 21.48 30.19
C SER A 20 34.11 22.14 29.28
N VAL A 21 34.07 21.73 28.00
CA VAL A 21 33.04 22.17 27.04
C VAL A 21 31.93 21.12 27.00
N PHE A 22 30.70 21.54 27.27
CA PHE A 22 29.50 20.73 27.07
C PHE A 22 28.80 21.20 25.80
N ALA A 23 28.49 20.27 24.90
CA ALA A 23 27.61 20.57 23.76
C ALA A 23 26.16 20.67 24.28
N ALA A 24 25.44 21.70 23.85
CA ALA A 24 24.00 21.79 24.10
C ALA A 24 23.27 20.78 23.21
N GLU A 25 22.32 20.04 23.79
CA GLU A 25 21.40 19.20 23.05
C GLU A 25 20.26 20.09 22.51
N GLU A 26 20.33 20.47 21.23
CA GLU A 26 19.21 21.09 20.52
C GLU A 26 18.37 20.02 19.80
N SER A 27 17.10 19.88 20.18
CA SER A 27 16.12 19.16 19.37
C SER A 27 15.65 20.05 18.22
N TYR A 28 15.68 19.52 17.01
CA TYR A 28 15.09 20.15 15.83
C TYR A 28 13.78 19.45 15.46
N ASP A 29 12.67 20.07 15.84
CA ASP A 29 11.34 19.57 15.51
C ASP A 29 11.02 19.83 14.03
N SER A 30 10.73 18.75 13.30
CA SER A 30 10.33 18.77 11.89
C SER A 30 8.84 18.48 11.74
N ASN A 31 8.10 19.36 11.07
CA ASN A 31 6.69 19.17 10.79
C ASN A 31 6.50 18.59 9.39
N GLY A 32 5.98 17.36 9.30
CA GLY A 32 5.49 16.77 8.05
C GLY A 32 3.99 16.98 7.88
N VAL A 33 3.54 17.32 6.68
CA VAL A 33 2.12 17.38 6.31
C VAL A 33 1.87 16.41 5.17
N VAL A 34 0.87 15.53 5.34
CA VAL A 34 0.40 14.61 4.30
C VAL A 34 -1.03 14.98 3.95
N GLN A 35 -1.34 15.00 2.66
CA GLN A 35 -2.68 15.19 2.13
C GLN A 35 -3.02 14.01 1.22
N PHE A 36 -4.27 13.56 1.27
CA PHE A 36 -4.78 12.48 0.42
C PHE A 36 -5.92 13.04 -0.44
N MET A 37 -5.95 12.63 -1.70
CA MET A 37 -7.09 12.83 -2.59
C MET A 37 -7.75 11.46 -2.82
N PRO A 38 -9.09 11.37 -2.94
CA PRO A 38 -9.75 10.14 -3.34
C PRO A 38 -9.26 9.70 -4.72
N GLY A 39 -9.04 8.39 -4.90
CA GLY A 39 -8.86 7.82 -6.24
C GLY A 39 -10.11 8.06 -7.07
N THR A 40 -9.94 8.47 -8.32
CA THR A 40 -11.02 8.63 -9.31
C THR A 40 -11.06 7.48 -10.32
N ASP A 41 -9.96 6.75 -10.46
CA ASP A 41 -9.81 5.69 -11.45
C ASP A 41 -10.44 4.37 -10.93
N PRO A 42 -10.91 3.48 -11.82
CA PRO A 42 -11.41 2.17 -11.43
C PRO A 42 -10.25 1.24 -11.03
N THR A 43 -10.51 0.31 -10.10
CA THR A 43 -9.57 -0.76 -9.74
C THR A 43 -9.82 -1.98 -10.63
N ASP A 44 -8.76 -2.62 -11.12
CA ASP A 44 -8.88 -3.89 -11.86
C ASP A 44 -9.18 -5.06 -10.89
N PRO A 45 -10.01 -6.05 -11.28
CA PRO A 45 -10.26 -7.24 -10.47
C PRO A 45 -9.00 -8.05 -10.20
N VAL A 46 -8.93 -8.68 -9.03
CA VAL A 46 -7.86 -9.61 -8.62
C VAL A 46 -8.42 -11.00 -8.29
N ASP A 47 -7.56 -11.99 -8.11
CA ASP A 47 -7.95 -13.31 -7.60
C ASP A 47 -8.58 -13.18 -6.20
N PRO A 48 -9.87 -13.51 -5.99
CA PRO A 48 -10.52 -13.36 -4.68
C PRO A 48 -10.06 -14.41 -3.67
N THR A 49 -9.28 -15.42 -4.08
CA THR A 49 -8.71 -16.44 -3.19
C THR A 49 -7.27 -16.12 -2.76
N ASP A 50 -6.54 -15.30 -3.53
CA ASP A 50 -5.20 -14.79 -3.23
C ASP A 50 -5.03 -13.36 -3.81
N PRO A 51 -5.60 -12.33 -3.14
CA PRO A 51 -5.71 -10.99 -3.70
C PRO A 51 -4.37 -10.25 -3.72
N ASP A 52 -3.85 -10.00 -4.93
CA ASP A 52 -2.64 -9.25 -5.18
C ASP A 52 -2.90 -8.11 -6.20
N PRO A 53 -2.83 -6.83 -5.80
CA PRO A 53 -3.10 -5.70 -6.70
C PRO A 53 -2.07 -5.54 -7.82
N ASP A 54 -0.88 -6.14 -7.71
CA ASP A 54 0.12 -6.16 -8.78
C ASP A 54 -0.14 -7.31 -9.79
N LYS A 55 -1.17 -8.16 -9.55
CA LYS A 55 -1.60 -9.27 -10.43
C LYS A 55 -3.11 -9.21 -10.73
N PRO A 56 -3.56 -8.24 -11.54
CA PRO A 56 -4.95 -8.18 -11.96
C PRO A 56 -5.33 -9.36 -12.86
N VAL A 57 -6.58 -9.80 -12.74
CA VAL A 57 -7.20 -10.88 -13.52
C VAL A 57 -8.37 -10.32 -14.33
N LYS A 58 -8.76 -11.01 -15.40
CA LYS A 58 -9.90 -10.62 -16.24
C LYS A 58 -11.06 -11.62 -16.11
N PRO A 59 -12.12 -11.31 -15.35
CA PRO A 59 -13.29 -12.17 -15.21
C PRO A 59 -13.96 -12.48 -16.56
N ILE A 60 -14.48 -13.69 -16.70
CA ILE A 60 -15.28 -14.12 -17.85
C ILE A 60 -16.75 -14.06 -17.46
N ASP A 61 -17.55 -13.26 -18.18
CA ASP A 61 -19.01 -13.33 -18.03
C ASP A 61 -19.52 -14.62 -18.70
N PRO A 62 -20.19 -15.54 -17.98
CA PRO A 62 -20.67 -16.78 -18.57
C PRO A 62 -21.94 -16.60 -19.42
N THR A 63 -22.54 -15.40 -19.42
CA THR A 63 -23.78 -15.05 -20.13
C THR A 63 -23.56 -14.09 -21.31
N ASP A 64 -22.48 -13.28 -21.29
CA ASP A 64 -22.13 -12.34 -22.36
C ASP A 64 -20.72 -12.62 -22.95
N PRO A 65 -20.61 -13.00 -24.25
CA PRO A 65 -19.31 -13.28 -24.87
C PRO A 65 -18.42 -12.05 -25.06
N THR A 66 -18.94 -10.83 -24.90
CA THR A 66 -18.14 -9.60 -24.91
C THR A 66 -17.40 -9.36 -23.58
N GLY A 67 -17.76 -10.12 -22.54
CA GLY A 67 -17.22 -10.01 -21.19
C GLY A 67 -18.06 -9.07 -20.31
N PRO A 68 -17.68 -8.92 -19.04
CA PRO A 68 -18.43 -8.10 -18.11
C PRO A 68 -18.24 -6.61 -18.39
N LYS A 69 -19.14 -5.80 -17.82
CA LYS A 69 -18.98 -4.35 -17.78
C LYS A 69 -17.72 -3.99 -16.98
N PRO A 70 -17.02 -2.89 -17.34
CA PRO A 70 -15.90 -2.39 -16.55
C PRO A 70 -16.36 -1.99 -15.15
N GLY A 71 -15.41 -1.97 -14.21
CA GLY A 71 -15.65 -1.52 -12.85
C GLY A 71 -16.04 -0.04 -12.76
N THR A 72 -16.50 0.39 -11.59
CA THR A 72 -16.95 1.77 -11.36
C THR A 72 -15.87 2.64 -10.74
N ASP A 73 -15.75 3.86 -11.25
CA ASP A 73 -14.87 4.92 -10.74
C ASP A 73 -15.09 5.26 -9.24
N GLY A 74 -14.02 5.71 -8.58
CA GLY A 74 -14.08 6.38 -7.28
C GLY A 74 -13.70 5.53 -6.05
N PRO A 75 -13.71 6.12 -4.84
CA PRO A 75 -13.25 5.47 -3.60
C PRO A 75 -14.17 4.35 -3.06
N LEU A 76 -15.26 4.05 -3.76
CA LEU A 76 -16.17 2.94 -3.51
C LEU A 76 -16.44 2.23 -4.85
N SER A 77 -15.36 1.74 -5.47
CA SER A 77 -15.42 1.00 -6.73
C SER A 77 -16.14 -0.35 -6.55
N ILE A 78 -16.86 -0.76 -7.59
CA ILE A 78 -17.23 -2.15 -7.82
C ILE A 78 -16.37 -2.62 -8.98
N ASP A 79 -15.40 -3.48 -8.71
CA ASP A 79 -14.40 -3.89 -9.71
C ASP A 79 -14.97 -4.95 -10.66
N TYR A 80 -15.80 -5.85 -10.12
CA TYR A 80 -16.54 -6.87 -10.88
C TYR A 80 -17.88 -7.22 -10.22
N ALA A 81 -18.87 -7.61 -11.04
CA ALA A 81 -20.16 -8.14 -10.60
C ALA A 81 -20.52 -9.41 -11.40
N SER A 82 -20.71 -10.52 -10.69
CA SER A 82 -20.94 -11.85 -11.26
C SER A 82 -22.32 -12.06 -11.91
N SER A 83 -22.32 -12.45 -13.19
CA SER A 83 -23.51 -12.97 -13.89
C SER A 83 -23.65 -14.49 -13.69
N PHE A 84 -24.67 -14.95 -12.96
CA PHE A 84 -24.82 -16.39 -12.64
C PHE A 84 -25.51 -17.19 -13.76
N ASP A 85 -24.85 -18.25 -14.24
CA ASP A 85 -25.43 -19.19 -15.21
C ASP A 85 -25.80 -20.52 -14.51
N PHE A 86 -27.09 -20.84 -14.47
CA PHE A 86 -27.64 -22.05 -13.85
C PHE A 86 -27.87 -23.21 -14.85
N GLY A 87 -27.48 -23.04 -16.12
CA GLY A 87 -27.72 -24.00 -17.18
C GLY A 87 -29.19 -24.21 -17.55
N LEU A 88 -29.46 -25.32 -18.25
CA LEU A 88 -30.81 -25.71 -18.65
C LEU A 88 -31.42 -26.69 -17.66
N ASN A 89 -32.51 -26.26 -17.02
CA ASN A 89 -33.22 -27.04 -16.00
C ASN A 89 -34.63 -27.40 -16.46
N LYS A 90 -35.11 -28.60 -16.08
CA LYS A 90 -36.47 -29.05 -16.40
C LYS A 90 -37.47 -28.40 -15.46
N ILE A 91 -38.64 -28.02 -15.99
CA ILE A 91 -39.77 -27.55 -15.18
C ILE A 91 -40.22 -28.68 -14.24
N SER A 92 -40.32 -28.38 -12.94
CA SER A 92 -40.78 -29.29 -11.89
C SER A 92 -41.94 -28.65 -11.11
N ASN A 93 -42.82 -29.47 -10.56
CA ASN A 93 -43.89 -29.04 -9.64
C ASN A 93 -43.52 -29.26 -8.17
N LYS A 94 -42.23 -29.49 -7.88
CA LYS A 94 -41.67 -29.73 -6.55
C LYS A 94 -40.64 -28.63 -6.23
N THR A 95 -40.24 -28.56 -4.97
CA THR A 95 -39.04 -27.81 -4.57
C THR A 95 -37.81 -28.48 -5.19
N GLU A 96 -37.02 -27.72 -5.94
CA GLU A 96 -35.76 -28.13 -6.56
C GLU A 96 -34.67 -27.12 -6.18
N THR A 97 -33.41 -27.55 -6.12
CA THR A 97 -32.25 -26.68 -5.91
C THR A 97 -31.37 -26.71 -7.15
N TYR A 98 -31.12 -25.55 -7.75
CA TYR A 98 -30.26 -25.40 -8.92
C TYR A 98 -29.01 -24.61 -8.54
N PHE A 99 -27.84 -25.17 -8.82
CA PHE A 99 -26.55 -24.53 -8.56
C PHE A 99 -26.06 -23.81 -9.82
N ALA A 100 -25.42 -22.66 -9.65
CA ALA A 100 -24.74 -21.97 -10.75
C ALA A 100 -23.48 -22.74 -11.19
N ARG A 101 -23.08 -22.56 -12.45
CA ARG A 101 -21.77 -22.95 -12.97
C ARG A 101 -20.71 -22.03 -12.37
N ALA A 102 -19.66 -22.59 -11.79
CA ALA A 102 -18.51 -21.83 -11.29
C ALA A 102 -17.95 -20.91 -12.39
N GLN A 103 -17.64 -19.66 -12.03
CA GLN A 103 -17.08 -18.67 -12.94
C GLN A 103 -15.56 -18.78 -12.98
N THR A 104 -14.96 -18.43 -14.11
CA THR A 104 -13.50 -18.44 -14.32
C THR A 104 -13.04 -17.08 -14.79
N TYR A 105 -11.74 -16.83 -14.67
CA TYR A 105 -11.09 -15.62 -15.16
C TYR A 105 -9.85 -15.96 -15.99
N LYS A 106 -9.30 -14.96 -16.65
CA LYS A 106 -8.01 -15.04 -17.35
C LYS A 106 -6.94 -14.35 -16.53
N GLU A 107 -5.77 -14.98 -16.46
CA GLU A 107 -4.55 -14.36 -15.96
C GLU A 107 -4.04 -13.30 -16.97
N ALA A 108 -3.07 -12.47 -16.57
CA ALA A 108 -2.53 -11.39 -17.39
C ALA A 108 -1.90 -11.84 -18.72
N ASP A 109 -1.43 -13.09 -18.81
CA ASP A 109 -0.90 -13.70 -20.04
C ASP A 109 -2.00 -14.30 -20.95
N GLY A 110 -3.27 -14.22 -20.54
CA GLY A 110 -4.43 -14.75 -21.24
C GLY A 110 -4.72 -16.23 -20.97
N THR A 111 -3.95 -16.91 -20.12
CA THR A 111 -4.26 -18.28 -19.69
C THR A 111 -5.52 -18.33 -18.82
N VAL A 112 -6.20 -19.47 -18.84
CA VAL A 112 -7.31 -19.80 -17.94
C VAL A 112 -6.90 -21.03 -17.16
N ASP A 113 -6.75 -20.88 -15.84
CA ASP A 113 -6.58 -22.02 -14.94
C ASP A 113 -7.96 -22.48 -14.45
N PRO A 114 -8.46 -23.66 -14.85
CA PRO A 114 -9.78 -24.15 -14.41
C PRO A 114 -9.82 -24.56 -12.94
N SER A 115 -8.70 -24.59 -12.21
CA SER A 115 -8.67 -24.74 -10.75
C SER A 115 -8.94 -23.41 -10.02
N LYS A 116 -8.75 -22.29 -10.70
CA LYS A 116 -9.01 -20.92 -10.24
C LYS A 116 -10.38 -20.45 -10.71
N SER A 117 -11.40 -20.82 -9.94
CA SER A 117 -12.78 -20.39 -10.15
C SER A 117 -13.31 -19.57 -8.98
N THR A 118 -14.10 -18.54 -9.24
CA THR A 118 -14.85 -17.87 -8.16
C THR A 118 -16.08 -18.71 -7.77
N PRO A 119 -16.50 -18.68 -6.48
CA PRO A 119 -17.72 -19.34 -6.01
C PRO A 119 -19.00 -18.89 -6.74
#